data_AF-A0A7J5F060-F1
#
_entry.id   AF-A0A7J5F060-F1
#
_cell.length_a   1.000
_cell.length_b   1.000
_cell.length_c   1.000
_cell.angle_alpha   90.00
_cell.angle_beta   90.00
_cell.angle_gamma   90.00
#
_symmetry.space_group_name_H-M   'P 1'
#
loop_
_entity.id
_entity.type
_entity.pdbx_description
1 polymer ?
#
loop_
_entity_poly.entity_id
_entity_poly.type
_entity_poly.pdbx_seq_one_letter_code
_entity_poly.pdbx_strand_id
1 'polypeptide(L)'
;MIRSGAVRGGGLRHRVGEDGGLRVPPRLRRTFSFTPSFGGNMRSFTACFILLAVFLPASLTAQTGYSIALDGDGDYVEIPSDEVHRITAAVTVEAWIKPTQNLAYAGIANSVWHTGLQRSGYGLLMGGSSGMTQYVYFVVANTAGDITYLSGTIPALNVWTHVAGTYDGANITLYVNGEVAATQAMSGDIDYDYYNEFRIGRYFDDGEEVYDYTGYIDEVRIWNTARTQEQLQQNDSLNLVGNESGLAGYYPLNAGAGTVIDDATVNDNDGVLNGSGTWSGDIAMPAELTSFTAVAKGRGVELAWKTASELNNKGFEIQRKELNHRNIGSLNQSTDESMNQWHDIGFIAGHGTTNAPQSYT
;
A
#
# COMPACT_ATOMS: atom_id res chain seq x y z
N MET A 1 -64.98 -14.55 25.38
CA MET A 1 -64.36 -15.89 25.40
C MET A 1 -63.45 -15.95 24.16
N ILE A 2 -62.18 -15.53 24.32
CA ILE A 2 -60.95 -16.37 24.20
C ILE A 2 -60.48 -16.44 22.73
N ARG A 3 -59.22 -16.19 22.30
CA ARG A 3 -57.93 -15.70 22.86
C ARG A 3 -57.02 -15.43 21.65
N SER A 4 -56.34 -14.29 21.57
CA SER A 4 -54.86 -14.12 21.64
C SER A 4 -53.98 -15.30 21.19
N GLY A 5 -53.10 -15.05 20.21
CA GLY A 5 -51.95 -15.88 19.87
C GLY A 5 -50.84 -15.04 19.24
N ALA A 6 -50.18 -14.22 20.07
CA ALA A 6 -48.96 -13.52 19.70
C ALA A 6 -47.79 -14.50 19.72
N VAL A 7 -47.07 -14.63 18.60
CA VAL A 7 -45.76 -15.28 18.56
C VAL A 7 -44.70 -14.20 18.79
N ARG A 8 -43.98 -14.35 19.91
CA ARG A 8 -42.80 -13.55 20.27
C ARG A 8 -41.66 -13.88 19.31
N GLY A 9 -41.26 -12.94 18.48
CA GLY A 9 -39.91 -12.89 17.91
C GLY A 9 -39.02 -12.11 18.86
N GLY A 10 -38.05 -12.78 19.48
CA GLY A 10 -37.13 -12.19 20.45
C GLY A 10 -36.28 -11.10 19.80
N GLY A 11 -36.40 -9.88 20.35
CA GLY A 11 -35.46 -8.81 20.05
C GLY A 11 -34.10 -9.15 20.65
N LEU A 12 -33.13 -9.49 19.79
CA LEU A 12 -31.72 -9.37 20.10
C LEU A 12 -31.37 -7.89 20.06
N ARG A 13 -31.61 -7.19 21.18
CA ARG A 13 -30.93 -5.93 21.48
C ARG A 13 -29.48 -6.28 21.78
N HIS A 14 -28.61 -6.20 20.78
CA HIS A 14 -27.18 -6.13 21.07
C HIS A 14 -26.92 -4.78 21.74
N ARG A 15 -26.62 -4.87 23.04
CA ARG A 15 -26.04 -3.79 23.83
C ARG A 15 -24.70 -3.48 23.16
N VAL A 16 -24.60 -2.36 22.47
CA VAL A 16 -23.32 -1.77 22.10
C VAL A 16 -22.71 -1.33 23.43
N GLY A 17 -21.69 -2.05 23.86
CA GLY A 17 -20.84 -1.64 24.96
C GLY A 17 -20.12 -0.37 24.55
N GLU A 18 -20.25 0.67 25.37
CA GLU A 18 -19.36 1.81 25.39
C GLU A 18 -17.94 1.31 25.70
N ASP A 19 -17.15 1.06 24.66
CA ASP A 19 -15.69 1.07 24.72
C ASP A 19 -15.22 1.85 23.49
N GLY A 20 -15.39 3.18 23.55
CA GLY A 20 -14.88 4.15 22.58
C GLY A 20 -13.36 4.33 22.68
N GLY A 21 -12.62 3.22 22.77
CA GLY A 21 -11.19 3.24 22.53
C GLY A 21 -10.99 3.36 21.03
N LEU A 22 -10.39 4.47 20.56
CA LEU A 22 -9.81 4.51 19.23
C LEU A 22 -8.97 3.24 19.06
N ARG A 23 -9.42 2.33 18.21
CA ARG A 23 -8.54 1.30 17.67
C ARG A 23 -7.56 2.05 16.80
N VAL A 24 -6.43 2.45 17.38
CA VAL A 24 -5.27 2.84 16.60
C VAL A 24 -4.89 1.59 15.82
N PRO A 25 -5.00 1.55 14.48
CA PRO A 25 -4.60 0.38 13.73
C PRO A 25 -3.13 0.07 14.06
N PRO A 26 -2.74 -1.22 14.13
CA PRO A 26 -1.37 -1.59 14.44
C PRO A 26 -0.44 -0.89 13.46
N ARG A 27 0.50 -0.10 14.00
CA ARG A 27 1.52 0.62 13.23
C ARG A 27 2.25 -0.38 12.33
N LEU A 28 1.98 -0.38 11.03
CA LEU A 28 2.77 -1.16 10.09
C LEU A 28 4.17 -0.58 10.04
N ARG A 29 5.15 -1.40 10.40
CA ARG A 29 6.56 -1.09 10.23
C ARG A 29 7.12 -2.09 9.25
N ARG A 30 7.50 -1.65 8.06
CA ARG A 30 8.30 -2.46 7.13
C ARG A 30 9.72 -2.55 7.71
N THR A 31 9.92 -3.50 8.63
CA THR A 31 11.11 -3.63 9.48
C THR A 31 12.03 -4.71 8.94
N PHE A 32 13.27 -4.37 8.63
CA PHE A 32 14.32 -5.38 8.46
C PHE A 32 14.82 -5.82 9.84
N SER A 33 14.43 -7.00 10.30
CA SER A 33 14.95 -7.57 11.54
C SER A 33 16.03 -8.62 11.27
N PHE A 34 17.21 -8.41 11.84
CA PHE A 34 18.31 -9.37 11.80
C PHE A 34 18.30 -10.20 13.08
N THR A 35 18.12 -11.51 12.96
CA THR A 35 18.27 -12.42 14.10
C THR A 35 19.62 -13.12 13.99
N PRO A 36 20.68 -12.68 14.69
CA PRO A 36 21.90 -13.47 14.77
C PRO A 36 21.60 -14.81 15.47
N SER A 37 21.95 -15.93 14.83
CA SER A 37 21.84 -17.23 15.47
C SER A 37 23.02 -17.44 16.42
N PHE A 38 22.73 -17.52 17.71
CA PHE A 38 23.75 -17.83 18.72
C PHE A 38 23.70 -19.33 19.02
N GLY A 39 24.57 -20.10 18.36
CA GLY A 39 24.82 -21.49 18.69
C GLY A 39 25.85 -21.60 19.81
N GLY A 40 25.41 -21.73 21.07
CA GLY A 40 26.28 -22.17 22.15
C GLY A 40 25.94 -21.63 23.55
N ASN A 41 25.77 -22.54 24.51
CA ASN A 41 25.59 -22.27 25.93
C ASN A 41 26.72 -21.40 26.50
N MET A 42 26.42 -20.18 26.93
CA MET A 42 27.36 -19.38 27.72
C MET A 42 26.73 -18.98 29.06
N ARG A 43 27.21 -19.60 30.13
CA ARG A 43 27.03 -19.10 31.49
C ARG A 43 28.00 -17.93 31.69
N SER A 44 27.40 -16.77 31.97
CA SER A 44 27.95 -15.59 32.67
C SER A 44 29.47 -15.55 32.90
N PHE A 45 30.19 -14.67 32.20
CA PHE A 45 31.27 -13.86 32.80
C PHE A 45 31.61 -12.67 31.91
N THR A 46 31.69 -11.50 32.55
CA THR A 46 32.18 -10.23 32.02
C THR A 46 33.65 -10.35 31.57
N ALA A 47 33.93 -10.38 30.27
CA ALA A 47 35.20 -9.94 29.67
C ALA A 47 35.17 -10.04 28.14
N CYS A 48 35.49 -8.93 27.48
CA CYS A 48 36.14 -8.78 26.18
C CYS A 48 36.39 -10.07 25.37
N PHE A 49 35.70 -10.30 24.23
CA PHE A 49 36.23 -11.14 23.15
C PHE A 49 35.77 -10.71 21.75
N ILE A 50 36.78 -10.66 20.87
CA ILE A 50 36.75 -10.70 19.42
C ILE A 50 35.98 -11.95 18.98
N LEU A 51 35.00 -11.80 18.08
CA LEU A 51 34.37 -12.93 17.40
C LEU A 51 34.54 -12.76 15.88
N LEU A 52 35.36 -13.62 15.29
CA LEU A 52 35.43 -13.83 13.85
C LEU A 52 34.14 -14.58 13.45
N ALA A 53 33.12 -13.87 12.96
CA ALA A 53 31.91 -14.48 12.46
C ALA A 53 32.17 -15.04 11.06
N VAL A 54 32.07 -16.37 10.92
CA VAL A 54 31.89 -17.03 9.63
C VAL A 54 30.54 -16.56 9.09
N PHE A 55 30.56 -15.79 8.01
CA PHE A 55 29.36 -15.39 7.28
C PHE A 55 28.73 -16.64 6.64
N LEU A 56 27.74 -17.23 7.32
CA LEU A 56 26.63 -17.80 6.59
C LEU A 56 25.86 -16.61 5.99
N PRO A 57 25.38 -16.67 4.73
CA PRO A 57 24.47 -15.65 4.24
C PRO A 57 23.30 -15.61 5.24
N ALA A 58 23.14 -14.48 5.92
CA ALA A 58 21.91 -14.22 6.63
C ALA A 58 20.82 -14.33 5.56
N SER A 59 19.97 -15.35 5.65
CA SER A 59 18.76 -15.36 4.86
C SER A 59 18.02 -14.09 5.23
N LEU A 60 17.84 -13.20 4.24
CA LEU A 60 17.06 -12.00 4.35
C LEU A 60 15.58 -12.43 4.49
N THR A 61 15.19 -12.86 5.69
CA THR A 61 13.80 -13.22 5.99
C THR A 61 13.33 -12.36 7.14
N ALA A 62 12.79 -11.20 6.79
CA ALA A 62 11.81 -10.46 7.59
C ALA A 62 11.25 -9.34 6.71
N GLN A 63 10.48 -9.71 5.69
CA GLN A 63 9.58 -8.78 5.04
C GLN A 63 8.19 -9.09 5.60
N THR A 64 7.73 -8.27 6.54
CA THR A 64 6.37 -8.36 7.08
C THR A 64 5.49 -7.42 6.26
N GLY A 65 4.63 -8.01 5.43
CA GLY A 65 3.70 -7.29 4.57
C GLY A 65 3.16 -8.24 3.52
N TYR A 66 2.00 -7.91 2.98
CA TYR A 66 1.43 -8.61 1.84
C TYR A 66 1.06 -7.58 0.77
N SER A 67 0.95 -8.06 -0.46
CA SER A 67 0.20 -7.40 -1.54
C SER A 67 -0.93 -8.33 -1.96
N ILE A 68 -1.83 -7.83 -2.80
CA ILE A 68 -2.82 -8.69 -3.45
C ILE A 68 -2.30 -9.17 -4.79
N ALA A 69 -2.47 -10.46 -5.08
CA ALA A 69 -2.18 -11.09 -6.36
C ALA A 69 -3.50 -11.45 -7.05
N LEU A 70 -3.67 -10.95 -8.27
CA LEU A 70 -4.85 -11.12 -9.10
C LEU A 70 -4.45 -11.87 -10.38
N ASP A 71 -5.22 -12.88 -10.77
CA ASP A 71 -4.90 -13.71 -11.93
C ASP A 71 -5.51 -13.22 -13.25
N GLY A 72 -6.42 -12.24 -13.19
CA GLY A 72 -7.15 -11.71 -14.34
C GLY A 72 -8.38 -12.53 -14.75
N ASP A 73 -8.87 -13.43 -13.89
CA ASP A 73 -10.06 -14.25 -14.11
C ASP A 73 -11.03 -14.14 -12.93
N GLY A 74 -11.78 -13.04 -12.85
CA GLY A 74 -12.81 -12.90 -11.81
C GLY A 74 -12.36 -12.20 -10.53
N ASP A 75 -11.07 -11.89 -10.41
CA ASP A 75 -10.43 -11.39 -9.19
C ASP A 75 -10.44 -9.86 -9.09
N TYR A 76 -11.04 -9.31 -8.03
CA TYR A 76 -11.05 -7.87 -7.77
C TYR A 76 -11.47 -7.54 -6.35
N VAL A 77 -11.13 -6.34 -5.88
CA VAL A 77 -11.72 -5.78 -4.66
C VAL A 77 -12.87 -4.88 -5.06
N GLU A 78 -14.02 -5.11 -4.44
CA GLU A 78 -15.18 -4.24 -4.51
C GLU A 78 -15.20 -3.35 -3.27
N ILE A 79 -15.26 -2.04 -3.46
CA ILE A 79 -15.43 -1.07 -2.38
C ILE A 79 -16.89 -0.63 -2.38
N PRO A 80 -17.62 -0.80 -1.25
CA PRO A 80 -19.00 -0.37 -1.16
C PRO A 80 -19.19 1.10 -1.55
N SER A 81 -20.29 1.38 -2.27
CA SER A 81 -20.64 2.76 -2.64
C SER A 81 -20.85 3.60 -1.39
N ASP A 82 -20.04 4.64 -1.25
CA ASP A 82 -20.07 5.60 -0.13
C ASP A 82 -19.89 7.03 -0.66
N GLU A 83 -20.42 8.01 0.08
CA GLU A 83 -20.26 9.43 -0.23
C GLU A 83 -18.80 9.89 -0.20
N VAL A 84 -17.94 9.24 0.58
CA VAL A 84 -16.51 9.59 0.71
C VAL A 84 -15.76 9.47 -0.62
N HIS A 85 -16.18 8.57 -1.50
CA HIS A 85 -15.59 8.40 -2.84
C HIS A 85 -16.30 9.23 -3.93
N ARG A 86 -17.37 9.97 -3.60
CA ARG A 86 -18.08 10.86 -4.55
C ARG A 86 -17.35 12.20 -4.69
N ILE A 87 -16.13 12.15 -5.20
CA ILE A 87 -15.22 13.29 -5.29
C ILE A 87 -15.50 14.05 -6.59
N THR A 88 -15.86 15.33 -6.47
CA THR A 88 -16.29 16.15 -7.63
C THR A 88 -15.35 17.31 -7.98
N ALA A 89 -14.49 17.79 -7.07
CA ALA A 89 -13.71 19.01 -7.30
C ALA A 89 -12.25 18.73 -7.71
N ALA A 90 -11.54 17.94 -6.91
CA ALA A 90 -10.15 17.58 -7.12
C ALA A 90 -9.91 16.19 -6.56
N VAL A 91 -9.05 15.39 -7.21
CA VAL A 91 -8.82 14.01 -6.81
C VAL A 91 -7.37 13.61 -7.02
N THR A 92 -6.90 12.68 -6.18
CA THR A 92 -5.71 11.88 -6.47
C THR A 92 -6.05 10.42 -6.28
N VAL A 93 -5.67 9.57 -7.23
CA VAL A 93 -5.67 8.11 -7.06
C VAL A 93 -4.24 7.63 -7.26
N GLU A 94 -3.72 6.84 -6.33
CA GLU A 94 -2.38 6.27 -6.41
C GLU A 94 -2.37 4.80 -5.99
N ALA A 95 -1.46 4.03 -6.56
CA ALA A 95 -1.27 2.63 -6.24
C ALA A 95 0.15 2.19 -6.61
N TRP A 96 0.63 1.17 -5.91
CA TRP A 96 1.74 0.37 -6.39
C TRP A 96 1.21 -0.78 -7.24
N ILE A 97 1.80 -0.99 -8.41
CA ILE A 97 1.39 -2.05 -9.34
C ILE A 97 2.58 -2.85 -9.83
N LYS A 98 2.36 -4.13 -10.14
CA LYS A 98 3.34 -5.01 -10.79
C LYS A 98 2.61 -5.94 -11.77
N PRO A 99 2.37 -5.48 -13.01
CA PRO A 99 1.72 -6.31 -14.02
C PRO A 99 2.66 -7.45 -14.43
N THR A 100 2.12 -8.67 -14.53
CA THR A 100 2.91 -9.87 -14.88
C THR A 100 2.78 -10.27 -16.34
N GLN A 101 1.83 -9.67 -17.07
CA GLN A 101 1.63 -9.82 -18.50
C GLN A 101 1.19 -8.50 -19.15
N ASN A 102 1.25 -8.45 -20.48
CA ASN A 102 0.72 -7.29 -21.21
C ASN A 102 -0.80 -7.27 -21.13
N LEU A 103 -1.36 -6.17 -20.64
CA LEU A 103 -2.80 -5.99 -20.46
C LEU A 103 -3.30 -5.01 -21.53
N ALA A 104 -4.21 -5.47 -22.39
CA ALA A 104 -4.79 -4.62 -23.43
C ALA A 104 -5.67 -3.54 -22.81
N TYR A 105 -6.49 -3.94 -21.84
CA TYR A 105 -7.29 -3.12 -20.93
C TYR A 105 -7.37 -3.85 -19.59
N ALA A 106 -7.30 -3.12 -18.47
CA ALA A 106 -7.62 -3.63 -17.14
C ALA A 106 -7.82 -2.46 -16.16
N GLY A 107 -8.56 -2.66 -15.07
CA GLY A 107 -8.66 -1.66 -14.00
C GLY A 107 -7.58 -1.82 -12.94
N ILE A 108 -6.99 -0.71 -12.46
CA ILE A 108 -6.08 -0.73 -11.30
C ILE A 108 -6.87 -0.36 -10.03
N ALA A 109 -7.38 0.86 -9.98
CA ALA A 109 -8.14 1.43 -8.88
C ALA A 109 -9.01 2.54 -9.45
N ASN A 110 -10.31 2.28 -9.63
CA ASN A 110 -11.16 3.16 -10.42
C ASN A 110 -12.63 3.04 -10.09
N SER A 111 -13.37 4.08 -10.47
CA SER A 111 -14.83 4.14 -10.48
C SER A 111 -15.34 4.55 -11.87
N VAL A 112 -14.53 4.37 -12.91
CA VAL A 112 -14.83 4.89 -14.26
C VAL A 112 -16.02 4.15 -14.84
N TRP A 113 -16.94 4.90 -15.44
CA TRP A 113 -18.10 4.40 -16.17
C TRP A 113 -18.15 5.09 -17.54
N HIS A 114 -18.18 4.32 -18.62
CA HIS A 114 -18.13 4.84 -19.99
C HIS A 114 -19.07 4.09 -20.95
N THR A 115 -20.36 4.02 -20.61
CA THR A 115 -21.38 3.43 -21.49
C THR A 115 -22.15 4.45 -22.30
N GLY A 116 -22.24 4.22 -23.62
CA GLY A 116 -23.19 4.92 -24.50
C GLY A 116 -23.10 6.45 -24.43
N LEU A 117 -24.03 7.08 -23.70
CA LEU A 117 -24.12 8.54 -23.50
C LEU A 117 -23.60 9.02 -22.15
N GLN A 118 -23.26 8.12 -21.23
CA GLN A 118 -22.84 8.43 -19.88
C GLN A 118 -21.33 8.25 -19.72
N ARG A 119 -20.69 9.25 -19.13
CA ARG A 119 -19.26 9.30 -18.86
C ARG A 119 -19.08 9.88 -17.48
N SER A 120 -18.68 9.06 -16.53
CA SER A 120 -18.52 9.49 -15.14
C SER A 120 -17.36 8.76 -14.48
N GLY A 121 -16.96 9.27 -13.34
CA GLY A 121 -15.95 8.70 -12.47
C GLY A 121 -14.54 9.09 -12.84
N TYR A 122 -13.62 8.46 -12.11
CA TYR A 122 -12.21 8.69 -12.21
C TYR A 122 -11.45 7.43 -11.79
N GLY A 123 -10.17 7.36 -12.17
CA GLY A 123 -9.29 6.34 -11.64
C GLY A 123 -8.13 5.97 -12.54
N LEU A 124 -7.41 4.94 -12.10
CA LEU A 124 -6.26 4.37 -12.78
C LEU A 124 -6.66 3.11 -13.53
N LEU A 125 -6.30 3.05 -14.81
CA LEU A 125 -6.49 1.90 -15.68
C LEU A 125 -5.16 1.51 -16.31
N MET A 126 -5.07 0.26 -16.76
CA MET A 126 -4.02 -0.23 -17.64
C MET A 126 -4.52 -0.28 -19.07
N GLY A 127 -3.62 -0.06 -20.02
CA GLY A 127 -3.87 -0.48 -21.39
C GLY A 127 -2.61 -0.60 -22.22
N GLY A 128 -2.77 -1.21 -23.40
CA GLY A 128 -1.66 -1.54 -24.27
C GLY A 128 -2.11 -2.46 -25.40
N SER A 129 -1.16 -3.12 -26.04
CA SER A 129 -1.47 -4.15 -27.02
C SER A 129 -0.49 -5.30 -26.83
N SER A 130 -0.97 -6.53 -27.08
CA SER A 130 -0.14 -7.72 -26.97
C SER A 130 1.16 -7.57 -27.78
N GLY A 131 2.30 -7.61 -27.09
CA GLY A 131 3.63 -7.48 -27.70
C GLY A 131 4.14 -6.06 -27.91
N MET A 132 3.45 -5.03 -27.38
CA MET A 132 3.86 -3.61 -27.47
C MET A 132 4.10 -2.99 -26.08
N THR A 133 4.48 -1.71 -26.07
CA THR A 133 4.66 -0.89 -24.86
C THR A 133 3.40 -0.89 -24.00
N GLN A 134 3.57 -1.09 -22.70
CA GLN A 134 2.50 -1.03 -21.71
C GLN A 134 2.29 0.42 -21.24
N TYR A 135 1.03 0.81 -21.14
CA TYR A 135 0.61 2.11 -20.63
C TYR A 135 -0.20 1.97 -19.36
N VAL A 136 -0.09 3.00 -18.52
CA VAL A 136 -1.06 3.33 -17.48
C VAL A 136 -1.84 4.56 -17.94
N TYR A 137 -3.11 4.61 -17.59
CA TYR A 137 -4.00 5.73 -17.83
C TYR A 137 -4.51 6.28 -16.52
N PHE A 138 -4.52 7.61 -16.39
CA PHE A 138 -5.38 8.28 -15.45
C PHE A 138 -6.58 8.85 -16.19
N VAL A 139 -7.77 8.53 -15.70
CA VAL A 139 -9.04 8.87 -16.35
C VAL A 139 -9.86 9.76 -15.44
N VAL A 140 -10.42 10.81 -16.01
CA VAL A 140 -11.39 11.70 -15.36
C VAL A 140 -12.46 12.05 -16.37
N ALA A 141 -13.73 11.89 -15.99
CA ALA A 141 -14.87 12.44 -16.71
C ALA A 141 -15.35 13.73 -16.02
N ASN A 142 -15.74 14.75 -16.80
CA ASN A 142 -16.27 16.00 -16.27
C ASN A 142 -17.75 16.21 -16.60
N THR A 143 -18.38 17.14 -15.90
CA THR A 143 -19.79 17.50 -16.09
C THR A 143 -20.09 18.18 -17.43
N ALA A 144 -19.08 18.44 -18.27
CA ALA A 144 -19.27 18.91 -19.65
C ALA A 144 -19.52 17.74 -20.63
N GLY A 145 -19.40 16.49 -20.17
CA GLY A 145 -19.55 15.28 -20.98
C GLY A 145 -18.25 14.81 -21.65
N ASP A 146 -17.12 15.43 -21.30
CA ASP A 146 -15.80 15.00 -21.75
C ASP A 146 -15.23 13.95 -20.80
N ILE A 147 -14.52 12.97 -21.37
CA ILE A 147 -13.71 12.01 -20.63
C ILE A 147 -12.28 12.07 -21.16
N THR A 148 -11.33 12.29 -20.26
CA THR A 148 -9.91 12.40 -20.62
C THR A 148 -9.18 11.15 -20.17
N TYR A 149 -8.48 10.50 -21.10
CA TYR A 149 -7.58 9.37 -20.84
C TYR A 149 -6.14 9.85 -20.99
N LEU A 150 -5.50 10.22 -19.89
CA LEU A 150 -4.13 10.68 -19.90
C LEU A 150 -3.19 9.48 -19.74
N SER A 151 -2.36 9.22 -20.74
CA SER A 151 -1.51 8.01 -20.79
C SER A 151 -0.05 8.28 -20.47
N GLY A 152 0.62 7.30 -19.86
CA GLY A 152 2.06 7.29 -19.64
C GLY A 152 2.61 5.88 -19.78
N THR A 153 3.86 5.74 -20.23
CA THR A 153 4.52 4.43 -20.32
C THR A 153 5.01 3.99 -18.95
N ILE A 154 4.86 2.71 -18.63
CA ILE A 154 5.46 2.12 -17.42
C ILE A 154 6.71 1.28 -17.77
N PRO A 155 7.55 0.94 -16.77
CA PRO A 155 8.65 0.00 -16.95
C PRO A 155 8.21 -1.38 -17.45
N ALA A 156 9.19 -2.28 -17.65
CA ALA A 156 8.92 -3.65 -18.06
C ALA A 156 8.03 -4.41 -17.05
N LEU A 157 7.37 -5.47 -17.53
CA LEU A 157 6.58 -6.40 -16.70
C LEU A 157 7.39 -6.94 -15.51
N ASN A 158 6.69 -7.32 -14.45
CA ASN A 158 7.27 -7.86 -13.22
C ASN A 158 8.18 -6.87 -12.47
N VAL A 159 7.96 -5.56 -12.65
CA VAL A 159 8.62 -4.49 -11.90
C VAL A 159 7.57 -3.70 -11.14
N TRP A 160 7.75 -3.57 -9.83
CA TRP A 160 6.91 -2.69 -9.01
C TRP A 160 7.07 -1.24 -9.49
N THR A 161 5.94 -0.62 -9.79
CA THR A 161 5.85 0.73 -10.31
C THR A 161 4.81 1.48 -9.49
N HIS A 162 5.18 2.64 -8.95
CA HIS A 162 4.19 3.54 -8.37
C HIS A 162 3.52 4.32 -9.48
N VAL A 163 2.19 4.38 -9.47
CA VAL A 163 1.40 5.13 -10.43
C VAL A 163 0.43 6.02 -9.67
N ALA A 164 0.33 7.28 -10.09
CA ALA A 164 -0.59 8.22 -9.49
C ALA A 164 -1.19 9.14 -10.54
N GLY A 165 -2.46 9.49 -10.37
CA GLY A 165 -3.15 10.48 -11.20
C GLY A 165 -3.74 11.56 -10.33
N THR A 166 -3.56 12.82 -10.71
CA THR A 166 -4.11 13.98 -9.99
C THR A 166 -4.95 14.84 -10.91
N TYR A 167 -6.04 15.40 -10.38
CA TYR A 167 -6.85 16.41 -11.02
C TYR A 167 -7.13 17.53 -10.03
N ASP A 168 -6.79 18.78 -10.38
CA ASP A 168 -6.90 19.94 -9.51
C ASP A 168 -8.07 20.89 -9.87
N GLY A 169 -8.94 20.48 -10.81
CA GLY A 169 -10.00 21.32 -11.39
C GLY A 169 -9.56 22.14 -12.61
N ALA A 170 -8.27 22.15 -12.95
CA ALA A 170 -7.69 22.89 -14.07
C ALA A 170 -6.71 22.05 -14.92
N ASN A 171 -6.06 21.04 -14.34
CA ASN A 171 -5.11 20.16 -14.98
C ASN A 171 -5.31 18.72 -14.50
N ILE A 172 -5.28 17.79 -15.45
CA ILE A 172 -5.11 16.37 -15.20
C ILE A 172 -3.62 16.03 -15.37
N THR A 173 -3.02 15.36 -14.38
CA THR A 173 -1.61 14.98 -14.39
C THR A 173 -1.44 13.52 -14.01
N LEU A 174 -0.61 12.80 -14.77
CA LEU A 174 -0.25 11.41 -14.51
C LEU A 174 1.22 11.34 -14.11
N TYR A 175 1.49 10.55 -13.08
CA TYR A 175 2.81 10.30 -12.53
C TYR A 175 3.12 8.81 -12.62
N VAL A 176 4.36 8.51 -12.99
CA VAL A 176 4.94 7.16 -12.94
C VAL A 176 6.21 7.27 -12.13
N ASN A 177 6.32 6.48 -11.07
CA ASN A 177 7.46 6.48 -10.15
C ASN A 177 7.76 7.88 -9.59
N GLY A 178 6.71 8.61 -9.23
CA GLY A 178 6.81 9.98 -8.68
C GLY A 178 7.21 11.06 -9.69
N GLU A 179 7.44 10.72 -10.96
CA GLU A 179 7.79 11.67 -12.02
C GLU A 179 6.57 11.94 -12.92
N VAL A 180 6.42 13.20 -13.36
CA VAL A 180 5.35 13.57 -14.30
C VAL A 180 5.53 12.83 -15.62
N ALA A 181 4.61 11.92 -15.92
CA ALA A 181 4.57 11.19 -17.18
C ALA A 181 3.81 11.97 -18.26
N ALA A 182 2.71 12.63 -17.87
CA ALA A 182 1.91 13.47 -18.76
C ALA A 182 1.11 14.49 -17.98
N THR A 183 0.75 15.61 -18.61
CA THR A 183 -0.14 16.63 -18.06
C THR A 183 -0.95 17.29 -19.18
N GLN A 184 -2.21 17.61 -18.90
CA GLN A 184 -3.11 18.27 -19.84
C GLN A 184 -4.07 19.21 -19.10
N ALA A 185 -4.35 20.37 -19.69
CA ALA A 185 -5.39 21.26 -19.18
C ALA A 185 -6.77 20.62 -19.35
N MET A 186 -7.55 20.61 -18.28
CA MET A 186 -8.92 20.08 -18.23
C MET A 186 -9.68 20.87 -17.17
N SER A 187 -10.91 21.28 -17.45
CA SER A 187 -11.71 22.08 -16.53
C SER A 187 -13.09 21.49 -16.33
N GLY A 188 -13.74 21.88 -15.24
CA GLY A 188 -15.08 21.44 -14.86
C GLY A 188 -15.05 20.51 -13.68
N ASP A 189 -16.19 20.35 -13.02
CA ASP A 189 -16.30 19.39 -11.92
C ASP A 189 -16.22 17.97 -12.50
N ILE A 190 -15.65 17.05 -11.73
CA ILE A 190 -15.67 15.62 -12.03
C ILE A 190 -17.14 15.18 -12.00
N ASP A 191 -17.58 14.53 -13.07
CA ASP A 191 -18.88 13.89 -13.10
C ASP A 191 -18.79 12.56 -12.36
N TYR A 192 -19.61 12.36 -11.34
CA TYR A 192 -19.64 11.14 -10.54
C TYR A 192 -21.10 10.78 -10.29
N ASP A 193 -21.51 9.59 -10.71
CA ASP A 193 -22.87 9.08 -10.55
C ASP A 193 -22.95 7.95 -9.52
N TYR A 194 -24.15 7.63 -9.08
CA TYR A 194 -24.47 6.56 -8.16
C TYR A 194 -24.00 5.18 -8.64
N TYR A 195 -23.91 4.95 -9.96
CA TYR A 195 -23.46 3.68 -10.55
C TYR A 195 -21.93 3.50 -10.57
N ASN A 196 -21.17 4.53 -10.19
CA ASN A 196 -19.71 4.51 -10.16
C ASN A 196 -19.22 3.73 -8.92
N GLU A 197 -19.33 2.41 -8.96
CA GLU A 197 -18.78 1.54 -7.92
C GLU A 197 -17.25 1.51 -8.02
N PHE A 198 -16.57 1.82 -6.93
CA PHE A 198 -15.11 1.84 -6.91
C PHE A 198 -14.58 0.41 -6.79
N ARG A 199 -13.64 0.04 -7.67
CA ARG A 199 -13.04 -1.29 -7.72
C ARG A 199 -11.52 -1.19 -7.80
N ILE A 200 -10.84 -2.14 -7.16
CA ILE A 200 -9.40 -2.37 -7.31
C ILE A 200 -9.21 -3.67 -8.08
N GLY A 201 -8.39 -3.65 -9.13
CA GLY A 201 -8.09 -4.82 -9.95
C GLY A 201 -9.11 -5.14 -11.05
N ARG A 202 -10.13 -4.32 -11.24
CA ARG A 202 -11.14 -4.50 -12.30
C ARG A 202 -11.64 -3.18 -12.86
N TYR A 203 -11.76 -3.13 -14.17
CA TYR A 203 -12.64 -2.20 -14.86
C TYR A 203 -13.93 -2.96 -15.23
N PHE A 204 -15.06 -2.36 -14.93
CA PHE A 204 -16.37 -2.96 -15.17
C PHE A 204 -17.32 -1.88 -15.67
N ASP A 205 -17.94 -2.13 -16.82
CA ASP A 205 -18.89 -1.22 -17.44
C ASP A 205 -20.09 -1.99 -18.00
N ASP A 206 -21.30 -1.68 -17.47
CA ASP A 206 -22.63 -2.25 -17.78
C ASP A 206 -22.69 -3.78 -18.02
N GLY A 207 -21.76 -4.55 -17.45
CA GLY A 207 -21.68 -6.00 -17.61
C GLY A 207 -21.26 -6.51 -19.00
N GLU A 208 -21.04 -5.61 -19.97
CA GLU A 208 -20.54 -5.98 -21.31
C GLU A 208 -19.02 -5.90 -21.40
N GLU A 209 -18.40 -5.01 -20.64
CA GLU A 209 -16.94 -4.86 -20.59
C GLU A 209 -16.42 -5.17 -19.17
N VAL A 210 -15.77 -6.32 -19.04
CA VAL A 210 -15.09 -6.74 -17.82
C VAL A 210 -13.62 -6.94 -18.13
N TYR A 211 -12.78 -6.05 -17.61
CA TYR A 211 -11.34 -6.09 -17.83
C TYR A 211 -10.60 -6.20 -16.50
N ASP A 212 -10.18 -7.42 -16.20
CA ASP A 212 -9.52 -7.80 -14.96
C ASP A 212 -8.01 -7.58 -15.03
N TYR A 213 -7.43 -7.19 -13.89
CA TYR A 213 -6.01 -7.00 -13.74
C TYR A 213 -5.30 -8.33 -13.46
N THR A 214 -4.20 -8.57 -14.17
CA THR A 214 -3.29 -9.68 -13.84
C THR A 214 -1.97 -9.14 -13.32
N GLY A 215 -1.65 -9.45 -12.06
CA GLY A 215 -0.42 -9.05 -11.41
C GLY A 215 -0.61 -8.77 -9.93
N TYR A 216 0.23 -7.89 -9.39
CA TYR A 216 0.17 -7.50 -7.98
C TYR A 216 -0.22 -6.02 -7.82
N ILE A 217 -1.01 -5.72 -6.79
CA ILE A 217 -1.38 -4.36 -6.39
C ILE A 217 -1.10 -4.20 -4.89
N ASP A 218 -0.57 -3.05 -4.50
CA ASP A 218 -0.26 -2.70 -3.11
C ASP A 218 -0.58 -1.21 -2.86
N GLU A 219 -0.83 -0.84 -1.60
CA GLU A 219 -0.92 0.55 -1.12
C GLU A 219 -1.83 1.48 -1.96
N VAL A 220 -3.09 1.10 -2.20
CA VAL A 220 -4.03 1.94 -2.95
C VAL A 220 -4.52 3.08 -2.09
N ARG A 221 -4.44 4.32 -2.59
CA ARG A 221 -4.92 5.52 -1.88
C ARG A 221 -5.76 6.40 -2.77
N ILE A 222 -6.78 7.00 -2.18
CA ILE A 222 -7.69 7.94 -2.82
C ILE A 222 -7.70 9.21 -1.98
N TRP A 223 -7.44 10.34 -2.59
CA TRP A 223 -7.49 11.66 -1.95
C TRP A 223 -8.54 12.54 -2.63
N ASN A 224 -9.27 13.34 -1.87
CA ASN A 224 -10.17 14.38 -2.39
C ASN A 224 -9.45 15.73 -2.61
N THR A 225 -8.14 15.67 -2.78
CA THR A 225 -7.26 16.79 -3.10
C THR A 225 -6.30 16.36 -4.19
N ALA A 226 -5.84 17.31 -5.00
CA ALA A 226 -4.73 17.08 -5.91
C ALA A 226 -3.41 17.12 -5.13
N ARG A 227 -2.73 15.97 -5.01
CA ARG A 227 -1.42 15.87 -4.37
C ARG A 227 -0.36 16.49 -5.28
N THR A 228 0.62 17.18 -4.71
CA THR A 228 1.76 17.69 -5.48
C THR A 228 2.74 16.55 -5.81
N GLN A 229 3.61 16.77 -6.80
CA GLN A 229 4.66 15.80 -7.14
C GLN A 229 5.52 15.48 -5.91
N GLU A 230 5.92 16.51 -5.16
CA GLU A 230 6.72 16.31 -3.95
C GLU A 230 5.95 15.45 -2.97
N GLN A 231 4.67 15.75 -2.72
CA GLN A 231 3.82 15.00 -1.80
C GLN A 231 3.70 13.51 -2.16
N LEU A 232 3.56 13.19 -3.45
CA LEU A 232 3.56 11.80 -3.92
C LEU A 232 4.91 11.13 -3.64
N GLN A 233 6.01 11.79 -4.01
CA GLN A 233 7.36 11.31 -3.69
C GLN A 233 7.64 11.19 -2.18
N GLN A 234 6.91 11.92 -1.31
CA GLN A 234 7.02 11.79 0.15
C GLN A 234 6.21 10.61 0.69
N ASN A 235 5.00 10.43 0.17
CA ASN A 235 4.02 9.49 0.70
C ASN A 235 4.32 8.03 0.29
N ASP A 236 5.09 7.79 -0.77
CA ASP A 236 5.52 6.44 -1.19
C ASP A 236 6.32 5.69 -0.11
N SER A 237 6.93 6.42 0.82
CA SER A 237 7.78 5.88 1.89
C SER A 237 7.16 5.98 3.30
N LEU A 238 5.96 6.55 3.45
CA LEU A 238 5.38 6.87 4.76
C LEU A 238 4.20 5.94 5.08
N ASN A 239 4.19 5.44 6.31
CA ASN A 239 2.99 4.85 6.90
C ASN A 239 2.00 5.98 7.18
N LEU A 240 0.89 6.00 6.46
CA LEU A 240 -0.21 6.91 6.74
C LEU A 240 -0.95 6.44 8.01
N VAL A 241 -1.41 7.41 8.80
CA VAL A 241 -2.15 7.17 10.04
C VAL A 241 -3.65 6.94 9.76
N GLY A 242 -4.14 7.38 8.60
CA GLY A 242 -5.52 7.22 8.16
C GLY A 242 -6.43 8.42 8.46
N ASN A 243 -5.89 9.47 9.07
CA ASN A 243 -6.63 10.70 9.40
C ASN A 243 -6.04 11.96 8.72
N GLU A 244 -5.19 11.75 7.71
CA GLU A 244 -4.61 12.82 6.92
C GLU A 244 -5.71 13.65 6.23
N SER A 245 -5.55 14.97 6.27
CA SER A 245 -6.49 15.86 5.60
C SER A 245 -6.59 15.53 4.11
N GLY A 246 -7.81 15.19 3.70
CA GLY A 246 -8.16 14.89 2.32
C GLY A 246 -7.83 13.48 1.86
N LEU A 247 -7.41 12.58 2.76
CA LEU A 247 -7.35 11.15 2.48
C LEU A 247 -8.77 10.57 2.58
N ALA A 248 -9.33 10.15 1.45
CA ALA A 248 -10.68 9.63 1.34
C ALA A 248 -10.71 8.10 1.54
N GLY A 249 -9.70 7.38 1.08
CA GLY A 249 -9.56 5.94 1.31
C GLY A 249 -8.10 5.52 1.26
N TYR A 250 -7.73 4.55 2.09
CA TYR A 250 -6.39 3.96 2.09
C TYR A 250 -6.52 2.46 2.31
N TYR A 251 -6.19 1.70 1.28
CA TYR A 251 -6.25 0.24 1.29
C TYR A 251 -4.82 -0.28 1.23
N PRO A 252 -4.23 -0.67 2.38
CA PRO A 252 -2.83 -1.09 2.44
C PRO A 252 -2.59 -2.47 1.80
N LEU A 253 -3.66 -3.23 1.52
CA LEU A 253 -3.61 -4.55 0.87
C LEU A 253 -2.60 -5.53 1.52
N ASN A 254 -2.57 -5.54 2.85
CA ASN A 254 -1.56 -6.26 3.62
C ASN A 254 -2.10 -7.23 4.68
N ALA A 255 -3.39 -7.60 4.62
CA ALA A 255 -4.02 -8.41 5.67
C ALA A 255 -3.45 -9.85 5.74
N GLY A 256 -3.01 -10.40 4.61
CA GLY A 256 -2.35 -11.70 4.55
C GLY A 256 -3.26 -12.92 4.66
N ALA A 257 -4.53 -12.73 4.96
CA ALA A 257 -5.57 -13.76 4.96
C ALA A 257 -6.96 -13.14 4.90
N GLY A 258 -7.96 -13.95 4.51
CA GLY A 258 -9.36 -13.52 4.43
C GLY A 258 -9.66 -12.69 3.19
N THR A 259 -10.91 -12.21 3.13
CA THR A 259 -11.45 -11.47 1.98
C THR A 259 -11.84 -10.03 2.32
N VAL A 260 -11.71 -9.61 3.57
CA VAL A 260 -11.96 -8.21 3.95
C VAL A 260 -10.71 -7.39 3.66
N ILE A 261 -10.88 -6.27 2.98
CA ILE A 261 -9.83 -5.31 2.67
C ILE A 261 -10.07 -4.08 3.53
N ASP A 262 -9.22 -3.91 4.55
CA ASP A 262 -9.28 -2.80 5.50
C ASP A 262 -9.10 -1.45 4.78
N ASP A 263 -10.06 -0.54 4.97
CA ASP A 263 -9.83 0.89 4.76
C ASP A 263 -9.20 1.47 6.02
N ALA A 264 -7.88 1.65 5.98
CA ALA A 264 -7.10 2.13 7.12
C ALA A 264 -7.38 3.60 7.48
N THR A 265 -8.31 4.28 6.79
CA THR A 265 -8.77 5.61 7.17
C THR A 265 -9.79 5.61 8.29
N VAL A 266 -10.11 6.79 8.81
CA VAL A 266 -11.22 6.97 9.75
C VAL A 266 -12.61 6.74 9.12
N ASN A 267 -12.68 6.58 7.79
CA ASN A 267 -13.94 6.36 7.08
C ASN A 267 -14.39 4.90 7.13
N ASP A 268 -13.48 3.94 7.38
CA ASP A 268 -13.78 2.52 7.62
C ASP A 268 -14.62 1.90 6.48
N ASN A 269 -14.41 2.36 5.23
CA ASN A 269 -15.15 1.86 4.07
C ASN A 269 -14.48 0.61 3.49
N ASP A 270 -14.48 -0.45 4.30
CA ASP A 270 -13.83 -1.72 3.98
C ASP A 270 -14.30 -2.31 2.65
N GLY A 271 -13.34 -2.75 1.85
CA GLY A 271 -13.59 -3.49 0.62
C GLY A 271 -13.74 -5.00 0.86
N VAL A 272 -14.21 -5.68 -0.18
CA VAL A 272 -14.31 -7.14 -0.23
C VAL A 272 -13.58 -7.68 -1.45
N LEU A 273 -12.64 -8.59 -1.21
CA LEU A 273 -12.00 -9.38 -2.26
C LEU A 273 -12.96 -10.44 -2.79
N ASN A 274 -13.27 -10.32 -4.08
CA ASN A 274 -14.06 -11.25 -4.86
C ASN A 274 -13.16 -12.12 -5.74
N GLY A 275 -13.64 -13.31 -6.09
CA GLY A 275 -12.90 -14.26 -6.92
C GLY A 275 -11.96 -15.17 -6.12
N SER A 276 -10.86 -15.57 -6.75
CA SER A 276 -9.80 -16.43 -6.23
C SER A 276 -8.49 -15.71 -5.92
N GLY A 277 -8.49 -14.38 -5.96
CA GLY A 277 -7.33 -13.54 -5.63
C GLY A 277 -6.66 -13.94 -4.30
N THR A 278 -5.34 -13.83 -4.24
CA THR A 278 -4.55 -14.34 -3.12
C THR A 278 -3.64 -13.28 -2.51
N TRP A 279 -3.20 -13.52 -1.28
CA TRP A 279 -2.20 -12.69 -0.62
C TRP A 279 -0.79 -13.15 -1.00
N SER A 280 0.06 -12.22 -1.43
CA SER A 280 1.45 -12.48 -1.81
C SER A 280 2.42 -11.81 -0.85
N GLY A 281 3.54 -12.47 -0.54
CA GLY A 281 4.67 -11.86 0.18
C GLY A 281 5.58 -11.00 -0.70
N ASP A 282 5.33 -10.96 -2.01
CA ASP A 282 5.97 -10.02 -2.94
C ASP A 282 5.30 -8.66 -2.77
N ILE A 283 6.00 -7.70 -2.16
CA ILE A 283 5.43 -6.38 -1.85
C ILE A 283 6.21 -5.26 -2.53
N ALA A 284 5.52 -4.15 -2.79
CA ALA A 284 6.15 -2.97 -3.33
C ALA A 284 7.22 -2.45 -2.35
N MET A 285 8.39 -2.05 -2.84
CA MET A 285 9.40 -1.47 -1.96
C MET A 285 10.05 -0.26 -2.63
N PRO A 286 10.21 0.86 -1.90
CA PRO A 286 10.96 2.01 -2.40
C PRO A 286 12.47 1.73 -2.50
N ALA A 287 12.97 0.60 -1.97
CA ALA A 287 14.37 0.21 -2.15
C ALA A 287 14.53 -1.31 -2.14
N GLU A 288 15.23 -1.85 -3.14
CA GLU A 288 15.56 -3.26 -3.22
C GLU A 288 16.95 -3.49 -2.62
N LEU A 289 17.06 -4.12 -1.44
CA LEU A 289 18.36 -4.39 -0.81
C LEU A 289 19.06 -5.61 -1.44
N THR A 290 20.30 -5.43 -1.89
CA THR A 290 21.16 -6.53 -2.36
C THR A 290 22.08 -7.07 -1.28
N SER A 291 22.37 -6.27 -0.25
CA SER A 291 23.15 -6.72 0.90
C SER A 291 22.86 -5.86 2.12
N PHE A 292 23.01 -6.45 3.29
CA PHE A 292 23.07 -5.74 4.56
C PHE A 292 24.02 -6.49 5.49
N THR A 293 24.90 -5.77 6.15
CA THR A 293 25.83 -6.29 7.14
C THR A 293 25.78 -5.43 8.40
N ALA A 294 25.91 -6.06 9.56
CA ALA A 294 26.05 -5.40 10.84
C ALA A 294 27.28 -6.00 11.52
N VAL A 295 28.34 -5.21 11.71
CA VAL A 295 29.61 -5.66 12.25
C VAL A 295 29.93 -4.89 13.52
N ALA A 296 30.12 -5.60 14.63
CA ALA A 296 30.58 -4.97 15.87
C ALA A 296 31.99 -4.39 15.68
N LYS A 297 32.14 -3.08 15.89
CA LYS A 297 33.44 -2.39 15.89
C LYS A 297 33.63 -1.64 17.21
N GLY A 298 34.51 -2.17 18.06
CA GLY A 298 34.77 -1.61 19.39
C GLY A 298 33.52 -1.65 20.26
N ARG A 299 33.00 -0.47 20.64
CA ARG A 299 31.74 -0.33 21.41
C ARG A 299 30.51 -0.04 20.54
N GLY A 300 30.67 0.01 19.22
CA GLY A 300 29.59 0.31 18.28
C GLY A 300 29.29 -0.86 17.33
N VAL A 301 28.29 -0.65 16.48
CA VAL A 301 27.95 -1.51 15.35
C VAL A 301 28.08 -0.66 14.09
N GLU A 302 28.85 -1.13 13.12
CA GLU A 302 28.88 -0.59 11.77
C GLU A 302 27.81 -1.32 10.96
N LEU A 303 26.87 -0.57 10.41
CA LEU A 303 25.89 -1.08 9.47
C LEU A 303 26.43 -0.78 8.07
N ALA A 304 26.31 -1.70 7.13
CA ALA A 304 26.61 -1.40 5.74
C ALA A 304 25.63 -2.15 4.84
N TRP A 305 25.00 -1.46 3.92
CA TRP A 305 24.02 -2.05 3.01
C TRP A 305 24.18 -1.55 1.60
N LYS A 306 23.59 -2.30 0.67
CA LYS A 306 23.52 -1.94 -0.73
C LYS A 306 22.11 -2.10 -1.25
N THR A 307 21.70 -1.18 -2.10
CA THR A 307 20.47 -1.31 -2.89
C THR A 307 20.83 -1.78 -4.31
N ALA A 308 19.96 -2.53 -4.97
CA ALA A 308 19.99 -2.76 -6.43
C ALA A 308 19.34 -1.58 -7.14
N SER A 309 18.20 -1.16 -6.61
CA SER A 309 17.39 -0.05 -7.08
C SER A 309 16.77 0.69 -5.89
N GLU A 310 16.45 1.95 -6.13
CA GLU A 310 15.68 2.80 -5.25
C GLU A 310 14.62 3.51 -6.07
N LEU A 311 13.47 3.71 -5.47
CA LEU A 311 12.30 4.27 -6.09
C LEU A 311 11.66 5.20 -5.08
N ASN A 312 11.79 6.51 -5.33
CA ASN A 312 11.38 7.57 -4.43
C ASN A 312 11.92 7.40 -2.99
N ASN A 313 13.09 6.78 -2.85
CA ASN A 313 13.70 6.52 -1.55
C ASN A 313 14.31 7.78 -0.96
N LYS A 314 13.62 8.36 0.02
CA LYS A 314 14.16 9.48 0.80
C LYS A 314 15.34 9.06 1.68
N GLY A 315 15.40 7.79 2.07
CA GLY A 315 16.44 7.26 2.94
C GLY A 315 15.94 6.22 3.93
N PHE A 316 16.87 5.82 4.80
CA PHE A 316 16.69 4.72 5.73
C PHE A 316 16.67 5.26 7.15
N GLU A 317 15.57 5.02 7.86
CA GLU A 317 15.52 5.21 9.30
C GLU A 317 16.30 4.08 9.98
N ILE A 318 17.24 4.46 10.85
CA ILE A 318 18.06 3.52 11.60
C ILE A 318 17.49 3.44 13.01
N GLN A 319 17.13 2.22 13.40
CA GLN A 319 16.52 1.95 14.70
C GLN A 319 17.36 0.95 15.50
N ARG A 320 17.32 1.09 16.83
CA ARG A 320 17.92 0.14 17.77
C ARG A 320 16.88 -0.34 18.76
N LYS A 321 16.88 -1.63 19.05
CA LYS A 321 16.16 -2.23 20.18
C LYS A 321 17.17 -2.67 21.23
N GLU A 322 16.98 -2.21 22.47
CA GLU A 322 17.76 -2.71 23.61
C GLU A 322 17.05 -3.92 24.21
N LEU A 323 17.75 -5.05 24.31
CA LEU A 323 17.25 -6.23 25.01
C LEU A 323 17.83 -6.25 26.43
N ASN A 324 16.97 -6.16 27.44
CA ASN A 324 17.40 -6.18 28.83
C ASN A 324 17.59 -7.65 29.29
N HIS A 325 18.84 -8.10 29.45
CA HIS A 325 19.16 -9.48 29.85
C HIS A 325 18.85 -9.83 31.33
N ARG A 326 18.20 -8.95 32.10
CA ARG A 326 17.96 -9.15 33.55
C ARG A 326 16.90 -10.19 33.91
N ASN A 327 16.32 -10.92 32.95
CA ASN A 327 15.29 -11.94 33.24
C ASN A 327 15.56 -13.32 32.60
N ILE A 328 16.82 -13.66 32.32
CA ILE A 328 17.20 -15.06 32.06
C ILE A 328 17.52 -15.72 33.41
N GLY A 329 16.50 -15.91 34.26
CA GLY A 329 16.68 -16.61 35.53
C GLY A 329 15.61 -16.44 36.61
N SER A 330 14.65 -15.53 36.46
CA SER A 330 13.54 -15.42 37.42
C SER A 330 12.20 -15.50 36.71
N LEU A 331 11.37 -16.45 37.16
CA LEU A 331 9.99 -16.70 36.72
C LEU A 331 9.04 -15.57 37.18
N ASN A 332 9.37 -14.31 36.92
CA ASN A 332 8.45 -13.18 37.09
C ASN A 332 8.60 -12.26 35.88
N GLN A 333 7.72 -12.47 34.89
CA GLN A 333 7.48 -11.53 33.80
C GLN A 333 7.01 -10.21 34.41
N SER A 334 7.88 -9.19 34.40
CA SER A 334 7.41 -7.81 34.49
C SER A 334 6.76 -7.47 33.15
N THR A 335 5.45 -7.21 33.17
CA THR A 335 4.61 -6.83 32.01
C THR A 335 4.81 -5.37 31.60
N ASP A 336 6.05 -4.86 31.65
CA ASP A 336 6.34 -3.49 31.24
C ASP A 336 6.60 -3.45 29.73
N GLU A 337 5.51 -3.31 28.96
CA GLU A 337 5.54 -3.22 27.49
C GLU A 337 6.30 -2.01 26.96
N SER A 338 6.67 -1.05 27.83
CA SER A 338 7.49 0.11 27.45
C SER A 338 8.96 -0.25 27.17
N MET A 339 9.44 -1.40 27.66
CA MET A 339 10.87 -1.77 27.65
C MET A 339 11.29 -2.71 26.50
N ASN A 340 10.42 -2.91 25.51
CA ASN A 340 10.65 -3.79 24.35
C ASN A 340 10.52 -3.06 23.00
N GLN A 341 10.59 -1.73 23.01
CA GLN A 341 10.32 -0.86 21.87
C GLN A 341 11.58 -0.56 21.05
N TRP A 342 11.40 -0.37 19.75
CA TRP A 342 12.45 0.12 18.85
C TRP A 342 12.58 1.63 19.00
N HIS A 343 13.81 2.13 19.07
CA HIS A 343 14.12 3.55 19.15
C HIS A 343 14.84 4.04 17.89
N ASP A 344 14.44 5.20 17.37
CA ASP A 344 15.09 5.85 16.25
C ASP A 344 16.44 6.41 16.72
N ILE A 345 17.51 6.05 16.01
CA ILE A 345 18.88 6.45 16.35
C ILE A 345 19.56 7.23 15.21
N GLY A 346 18.94 7.31 14.04
CA GLY A 346 19.44 8.11 12.93
C GLY A 346 18.65 7.94 11.65
N PHE A 347 19.02 8.72 10.64
CA PHE A 347 18.47 8.65 9.30
C PHE A 347 19.61 8.81 8.30
N ILE A 348 19.68 7.94 7.28
CA ILE A 348 20.62 8.05 6.18
C ILE A 348 19.84 8.38 4.92
N ALA A 349 20.13 9.53 4.30
CA ALA A 349 19.47 9.97 3.07
C ALA A 349 19.71 8.97 1.93
N GLY A 350 18.64 8.65 1.21
CA GLY A 350 18.66 7.80 0.02
C GLY A 350 19.00 8.59 -1.23
N HIS A 351 18.99 7.90 -2.38
CA HIS A 351 19.29 8.50 -3.67
C HIS A 351 18.04 8.84 -4.50
N GLY A 352 16.84 8.81 -3.89
CA GLY A 352 15.59 9.05 -4.61
C GLY A 352 15.23 7.88 -5.52
N THR A 353 15.08 8.14 -6.81
CA THR A 353 14.80 7.11 -7.82
C THR A 353 16.05 6.80 -8.65
N THR A 354 16.56 5.58 -8.53
CA THR A 354 17.72 5.08 -9.26
C THR A 354 17.62 3.57 -9.49
N ASN A 355 17.88 3.14 -10.73
CA ASN A 355 18.04 1.70 -11.05
C ASN A 355 19.50 1.23 -10.92
N ALA A 356 20.38 2.10 -10.40
CA ALA A 356 21.79 1.79 -10.19
C ALA A 356 22.04 1.43 -8.72
N PRO A 357 22.88 0.42 -8.45
CA PRO A 357 23.17 0.02 -7.07
C PRO A 357 23.78 1.15 -6.24
N GLN A 358 23.23 1.39 -5.04
CA GLN A 358 23.82 2.34 -4.07
C GLN A 358 24.46 1.59 -2.91
N SER A 359 25.35 2.27 -2.19
CA SER A 359 26.04 1.71 -1.02
C SER A 359 25.99 2.71 0.13
N TYR A 360 25.75 2.18 1.32
CA TYR A 360 25.54 2.94 2.55
C TYR A 360 26.36 2.33 3.69
N THR A 361 26.81 3.17 4.62
CA THR A 361 27.59 2.79 5.81
C THR A 361 27.28 3.68 7.00
#